data_AF-A0AAW1ENB0-F1
#
_entry.id   AF-A0AAW1ENB0-F1
#
_cell.length_a   1.000
_cell.length_b   1.000
_cell.length_c   1.000
_cell.angle_alpha   90.00
_cell.angle_beta   90.00
_cell.angle_gamma   90.00
#
_symmetry.space_group_name_H-M   'P 1'
#
loop_
_entity.id
_entity.type
_entity.pdbx_description
1 polymer ?
#
loop_
_entity_poly.entity_id
_entity_poly.type
_entity_poly.pdbx_seq_one_letter_code
_entity_poly.pdbx_strand_id
1 'polypeptide(L)'
;MEEIFQGSPRFLDIPTLLDTEFSKIYEGKGDLFLRRWEASIMPKLKAVAAREKGDIASVVEGMEEQTDDEKCYTMLVVLTRLLPPVAASRCSVKSAITRLLDYVPVGSTIASLYNASQDPAQSTQPQLACIGNLRGGSQQYVIVAKSDKIAIPLDEGLTCSVDKLFKLYWSVN
;
A
#
# COMPACT_ATOMS: atom_id res chain seq x y z
N MET A 1 -20.94 -3.43 -7.81
CA MET A 1 -19.75 -3.44 -6.94
C MET A 1 -20.31 -3.29 -5.56
N GLU A 2 -20.38 -4.39 -4.81
CA GLU A 2 -20.89 -4.39 -3.44
C GLU A 2 -20.10 -3.38 -2.62
N GLU A 3 -20.80 -2.62 -1.77
CA GLU A 3 -20.17 -1.73 -0.80
C GLU A 3 -19.27 -2.61 0.10
N ILE A 4 -17.96 -2.51 -0.10
CA ILE A 4 -16.89 -3.35 0.50
C ILE A 4 -17.12 -3.47 2.02
N PHE A 5 -17.65 -2.41 2.65
CA PHE A 5 -17.81 -2.35 4.09
C PHE A 5 -19.23 -2.61 4.61
N GLN A 6 -20.24 -2.77 3.74
CA GLN A 6 -21.59 -3.17 4.18
C GLN A 6 -21.61 -4.57 4.80
N GLY A 7 -20.73 -5.47 4.35
CA GLY A 7 -20.65 -6.85 4.85
C GLY A 7 -19.95 -6.99 6.21
N SER A 8 -19.17 -6.00 6.67
CA SER A 8 -18.39 -6.11 7.91
C SER A 8 -17.93 -4.76 8.49
N PRO A 9 -18.83 -4.02 9.18
CA PRO A 9 -18.50 -2.73 9.80
C PRO A 9 -17.41 -2.82 10.88
N ARG A 10 -17.17 -4.01 11.44
CA ARG A 10 -16.20 -4.24 12.53
C ARG A 10 -14.74 -4.01 12.14
N PHE A 11 -14.40 -4.05 10.85
CA PHE A 11 -13.04 -3.75 10.40
C PHE A 11 -12.65 -2.28 10.63
N LEU A 12 -13.64 -1.39 10.77
CA LEU A 12 -13.43 0.02 11.07
C LEU A 12 -12.92 0.23 12.49
N ASP A 13 -13.47 -0.54 13.43
CA ASP A 13 -13.16 -0.42 14.84
C ASP A 13 -11.90 -1.23 15.22
N ILE A 14 -11.68 -2.35 14.52
CA ILE A 14 -10.60 -3.30 14.85
C ILE A 14 -9.87 -3.71 13.55
N PRO A 15 -8.87 -2.93 13.10
CA PRO A 15 -8.12 -3.22 11.87
C PRO A 15 -7.40 -4.58 11.87
N THR A 16 -7.10 -5.13 13.05
CA THR A 16 -6.48 -6.47 13.21
C THR A 16 -7.42 -7.62 12.85
N LEU A 17 -8.74 -7.36 12.74
CA LEU A 17 -9.67 -8.37 12.22
C LEU A 17 -9.41 -8.73 10.77
N LEU A 18 -8.81 -7.83 9.97
CA LEU A 18 -8.42 -8.13 8.58
C LEU A 18 -7.47 -9.33 8.52
N ASP A 19 -6.53 -9.40 9.46
CA ASP A 19 -5.55 -10.49 9.55
C ASP A 19 -6.24 -11.82 9.89
N THR A 20 -7.22 -11.77 10.79
CA THR A 20 -7.99 -12.94 11.21
C THR A 20 -8.88 -13.46 10.07
N GLU A 21 -9.63 -12.58 9.41
CA GLU A 21 -10.53 -12.96 8.31
C GLU A 21 -9.75 -13.46 7.10
N PHE A 22 -8.65 -12.79 6.75
CA PHE A 22 -7.76 -13.29 5.70
C PHE A 22 -7.20 -14.68 6.05
N SER A 23 -6.81 -14.91 7.31
CA SER A 23 -6.28 -16.21 7.74
C SER A 23 -7.33 -17.33 7.73
N LYS A 24 -8.62 -17.01 7.93
CA LYS A 24 -9.71 -17.99 7.80
C LYS A 24 -9.89 -18.44 6.35
N ILE A 25 -9.77 -17.52 5.40
CA ILE A 25 -9.90 -17.81 3.97
C ILE A 25 -8.62 -18.50 3.45
N TYR A 26 -7.46 -18.08 3.95
CA TYR A 26 -6.14 -18.50 3.50
C TYR A 26 -5.29 -19.03 4.66
N GLU A 27 -5.63 -20.22 5.14
CA GLU A 27 -4.99 -20.84 6.29
C GLU A 27 -3.46 -20.91 6.15
N GLY A 28 -2.76 -20.45 7.19
CA GLY A 28 -1.29 -20.40 7.24
C GLY A 28 -0.63 -19.35 6.32
N LYS A 29 -1.42 -18.52 5.62
CA LYS A 29 -0.89 -17.49 4.70
C LYS A 29 -0.92 -16.07 5.25
N GLY A 30 -1.53 -15.86 6.43
CA GLY A 30 -1.80 -14.54 7.01
C GLY A 30 -0.57 -13.65 7.20
N ASP A 31 0.64 -14.20 7.36
CA ASP A 31 1.87 -13.42 7.54
C ASP A 31 2.91 -13.65 6.44
N LEU A 32 2.57 -14.41 5.39
CA LEU A 32 3.53 -14.81 4.37
C LEU A 32 4.11 -13.62 3.61
N PHE A 33 3.31 -12.59 3.35
CA PHE A 33 3.80 -11.38 2.72
C PHE A 33 4.87 -10.73 3.60
N LEU A 34 4.56 -10.42 4.86
CA LEU A 34 5.47 -9.78 5.80
C LEU A 34 6.76 -10.59 5.99
N ARG A 35 6.63 -11.90 6.25
CA ARG A 35 7.79 -12.79 6.42
C ARG A 35 8.69 -12.83 5.19
N ARG A 36 8.11 -12.81 3.99
CA ARG A 36 8.87 -12.92 2.74
C ARG A 36 9.39 -11.57 2.25
N TRP A 37 8.72 -10.47 2.57
CA TRP A 37 9.06 -9.15 2.03
C TRP A 37 10.49 -8.77 2.37
N GLU A 38 10.78 -8.58 3.65
CA GLU A 38 12.11 -8.21 4.13
C GLU A 38 13.11 -9.36 3.96
N ALA A 39 12.74 -10.59 4.33
CA ALA A 39 13.68 -11.70 4.41
C ALA A 39 14.06 -12.30 3.04
N SER A 40 13.21 -12.17 2.02
CA SER A 40 13.45 -12.83 0.72
C SER A 40 13.18 -11.97 -0.51
N ILE A 41 12.15 -11.12 -0.53
CA ILE A 41 11.73 -10.41 -1.74
C ILE A 41 12.62 -9.20 -1.95
N MET A 42 12.80 -8.37 -0.93
CA MET A 42 13.65 -7.17 -1.01
C MET A 42 15.10 -7.50 -1.42
N PRO A 43 15.79 -8.50 -0.84
CA PRO A 43 17.13 -8.87 -1.30
C PRO A 43 17.18 -9.27 -2.78
N LYS A 44 16.17 -9.99 -3.27
CA LYS A 44 16.08 -10.39 -4.68
C LYS A 44 15.80 -9.20 -5.59
N LEU A 45 14.89 -8.30 -5.19
CA LEU A 45 14.62 -7.07 -5.93
C LEU A 45 15.85 -6.17 -6.00
N LYS A 46 16.61 -6.02 -4.90
CA LYS A 46 17.90 -5.32 -4.90
C LYS A 46 18.88 -5.94 -5.90
N ALA A 47 19.01 -7.26 -5.90
CA ALA A 47 19.90 -7.96 -6.83
C ALA A 47 19.49 -7.80 -8.30
N VAL A 48 18.19 -7.76 -8.60
CA VAL A 48 17.68 -7.45 -9.95
C VAL A 48 17.94 -5.99 -10.29
N ALA A 49 17.57 -5.05 -9.42
CA ALA A 49 17.76 -3.62 -9.63
C ALA A 49 19.22 -3.22 -9.87
N ALA A 50 20.18 -3.87 -9.19
CA ALA A 50 21.61 -3.65 -9.39
C ALA A 50 22.10 -4.02 -10.81
N ARG A 51 21.33 -4.83 -11.56
CA ARG A 51 21.64 -5.22 -12.94
C ARG A 51 20.95 -4.31 -13.96
N GLU A 52 19.97 -3.53 -13.53
CA GLU A 52 19.24 -2.59 -14.37
C GLU A 52 20.03 -1.28 -14.54
N LYS A 53 19.77 -0.57 -15.64
CA LYS A 53 20.37 0.74 -15.93
C LYS A 53 19.29 1.81 -16.00
N GLY A 54 19.70 3.09 -15.97
CA GLY A 54 18.78 4.22 -16.14
C GLY A 54 17.87 4.43 -14.94
N ASP A 55 16.56 4.54 -15.18
CA ASP A 55 15.58 4.97 -14.18
C ASP A 55 15.52 4.09 -12.92
N ILE A 56 15.80 2.79 -13.02
CA ILE A 56 15.82 1.90 -11.85
C ILE A 56 17.07 2.16 -10.99
N ALA A 57 18.22 2.40 -11.62
CA ALA A 57 19.47 2.69 -10.92
C ALA A 57 19.37 4.01 -10.12
N SER A 58 18.75 5.04 -10.68
CA SER A 58 18.55 6.32 -9.98
C SER A 58 17.57 6.23 -8.81
N VAL A 59 16.64 5.27 -8.82
CA VAL A 59 15.69 5.09 -7.71
C VAL A 59 16.30 4.35 -6.53
N VAL A 60 17.24 3.44 -6.77
CA VAL A 60 17.94 2.72 -5.68
C VAL A 60 19.18 3.45 -5.17
N GLU A 61 19.55 4.57 -5.79
CA GLU A 61 20.67 5.41 -5.36
C GLU A 61 20.43 5.96 -3.94
N GLY A 62 21.42 5.80 -3.05
CA GLY A 62 21.32 6.25 -1.66
C GLY A 62 20.32 5.47 -0.79
N MET A 63 19.75 4.37 -1.29
CA MET A 63 18.73 3.60 -0.57
C MET A 63 19.21 3.04 0.78
N GLU A 64 20.50 2.73 0.94
CA GLU A 64 20.98 2.15 2.20
C GLU A 64 20.89 3.13 3.39
N GLU A 65 20.91 4.44 3.12
CA GLU A 65 20.79 5.52 4.11
C GLU A 65 19.33 5.84 4.48
N GLN A 66 18.37 5.27 3.76
CA GLN A 66 16.94 5.50 3.97
C GLN A 66 16.39 4.76 5.20
N THR A 67 15.26 5.25 5.72
CA THR A 67 14.45 4.53 6.73
C THR A 67 13.87 3.23 6.17
N ASP A 68 13.42 2.32 7.03
CA ASP A 68 12.81 1.06 6.59
C ASP A 68 11.57 1.27 5.72
N ASP A 69 10.75 2.28 6.05
CA ASP A 69 9.57 2.66 5.26
C ASP A 69 9.96 3.23 3.89
N GLU A 70 10.99 4.08 3.82
CA GLU A 70 11.53 4.57 2.55
C GLU A 70 12.11 3.43 1.69
N LYS A 71 12.82 2.48 2.31
CA LYS A 71 13.33 1.28 1.63
C LYS A 71 12.20 0.43 1.07
N CYS A 72 11.15 0.22 1.87
CA CYS A 72 9.95 -0.49 1.45
C CYS A 72 9.28 0.20 0.24
N TYR A 73 9.05 1.52 0.33
CA TYR A 73 8.47 2.30 -0.77
C TYR A 73 9.32 2.22 -2.04
N THR A 74 10.64 2.41 -1.92
CA THR A 74 11.59 2.31 -3.03
C THR A 74 11.51 0.93 -3.70
N MET A 75 11.44 -0.16 -2.93
CA MET A 75 11.32 -1.51 -3.48
C MET A 75 9.95 -1.77 -4.13
N LEU A 76 8.87 -1.18 -3.64
CA LEU A 76 7.56 -1.24 -4.30
C LEU A 76 7.57 -0.49 -5.65
N VAL A 77 8.26 0.64 -5.73
CA VAL A 77 8.46 1.37 -7.00
C VAL A 77 9.28 0.53 -7.98
N VAL A 78 10.38 -0.06 -7.53
CA VAL A 78 11.21 -0.96 -8.35
C VAL A 78 10.40 -2.14 -8.85
N LEU A 79 9.67 -2.83 -7.95
CA LEU A 79 8.80 -3.95 -8.32
C LEU A 79 7.81 -3.52 -9.41
N THR A 80 7.13 -2.38 -9.22
CA THR A 80 6.14 -1.86 -10.16
C THR A 80 6.72 -1.59 -11.56
N ARG A 81 7.99 -1.19 -11.65
CA ARG A 81 8.69 -0.99 -12.93
C ARG A 81 9.14 -2.28 -13.60
N LEU A 82 9.41 -3.31 -12.80
CA LEU A 82 9.85 -4.63 -13.26
C LEU A 82 8.68 -5.55 -13.64
N LEU A 83 7.48 -5.26 -13.15
CA LEU A 83 6.29 -6.03 -13.50
C LEU A 83 5.99 -5.88 -15.00
N PRO A 84 5.67 -6.98 -15.69
CA PRO A 84 5.27 -6.90 -17.08
C PRO A 84 3.96 -6.10 -17.20
N PRO A 85 3.74 -5.39 -18.31
CA PRO A 85 2.46 -4.75 -18.57
C PRO A 85 1.33 -5.78 -18.48
N VAL A 86 0.33 -5.49 -17.67
CA VAL A 86 -0.86 -6.35 -17.59
C VAL A 86 -1.66 -6.13 -18.88
N ALA A 87 -1.76 -7.17 -19.72
CA ALA A 87 -2.34 -7.09 -21.07
C ALA A 87 -3.77 -6.51 -21.13
N ALA A 88 -4.52 -6.60 -20.04
CA ALA A 88 -5.89 -6.06 -19.92
C ALA A 88 -5.95 -4.62 -19.36
N SER A 89 -4.84 -4.05 -18.88
CA SER A 89 -4.83 -2.76 -18.21
C SER A 89 -4.23 -1.67 -19.10
N ARG A 90 -4.92 -0.52 -19.19
CA ARG A 90 -4.36 0.71 -19.78
C ARG A 90 -3.53 1.52 -18.77
N CYS A 91 -3.11 0.91 -17.66
CA CYS A 91 -2.39 1.59 -16.59
C CYS A 91 -0.91 1.78 -16.98
N SER A 92 -0.43 3.02 -16.99
CA SER A 92 0.99 3.30 -17.14
C SER A 92 1.72 3.01 -15.82
N VAL A 93 3.01 2.65 -15.91
CA VAL A 93 3.87 2.46 -14.72
C VAL A 93 3.85 3.71 -13.82
N LYS A 94 3.87 4.91 -14.41
CA LYS A 94 3.77 6.17 -13.67
C LYS A 94 2.46 6.28 -12.89
N SER A 95 1.34 5.93 -13.52
CA SER A 95 0.03 5.94 -12.85
C SER A 95 -0.08 4.88 -11.76
N ALA A 96 0.49 3.69 -11.98
CA ALA A 96 0.57 2.65 -10.96
C ALA A 96 1.37 3.11 -9.73
N ILE A 97 2.53 3.74 -9.95
CA ILE A 97 3.36 4.28 -8.86
C ILE A 97 2.59 5.32 -8.04
N THR A 98 1.84 6.23 -8.68
CA THR A 98 1.01 7.22 -7.95
C THR A 98 -0.11 6.59 -7.11
N ARG A 99 -0.41 5.30 -7.30
CA ARG A 99 -1.40 4.56 -6.51
C ARG A 99 -0.79 3.72 -5.39
N LEU A 100 0.55 3.63 -5.30
CA LEU A 100 1.21 2.87 -4.23
C LEU A 100 1.02 3.53 -2.86
N LEU A 101 1.17 4.86 -2.81
CA LEU A 101 1.04 5.63 -1.59
C LEU A 101 0.67 7.09 -1.91
N ASP A 102 -0.44 7.57 -1.36
CA ASP A 102 -0.84 8.97 -1.45
C ASP A 102 -0.26 9.76 -0.27
N TYR A 103 0.35 10.92 -0.51
CA TYR A 103 0.95 11.73 0.54
C TYR A 103 0.01 12.87 0.94
N VAL A 104 -0.29 12.94 2.22
CA VAL A 104 -1.25 13.89 2.77
C VAL A 104 -0.56 14.79 3.81
N PRO A 105 -0.83 16.11 3.83
CA PRO A 105 -0.23 17.02 4.81
C PRO A 105 -0.52 16.62 6.26
N VAL A 106 0.45 16.87 7.16
CA VAL A 106 0.26 16.74 8.60
C VAL A 106 -0.86 17.69 9.06
N GLY A 107 -1.70 17.22 9.99
CA GLY A 107 -2.88 17.96 10.48
C GLY A 107 -4.14 17.72 9.66
N SER A 108 -4.07 16.92 8.60
CA SER A 108 -5.26 16.45 7.88
C SER A 108 -6.11 15.56 8.78
N THR A 109 -7.42 15.78 8.76
CA THR A 109 -8.36 14.96 9.53
C THR A 109 -8.75 13.72 8.74
N ILE A 110 -9.11 12.64 9.43
CA ILE A 110 -9.65 11.42 8.80
C ILE A 110 -10.80 11.76 7.83
N ALA A 111 -11.67 12.69 8.22
CA ALA A 111 -12.78 13.15 7.37
C ALA A 111 -12.31 13.82 6.08
N SER A 112 -11.21 14.58 6.10
CA SER A 112 -10.69 15.23 4.89
C SER A 112 -10.19 14.23 3.84
N LEU A 113 -9.74 13.03 4.25
CA LEU A 113 -9.16 12.02 3.38
C LEU A 113 -10.16 11.45 2.37
N TYR A 114 -11.39 11.15 2.83
CA TYR A 114 -12.44 10.61 1.96
C TYR A 114 -13.37 11.68 1.37
N ASN A 115 -13.32 12.92 1.88
CA ASN A 115 -14.07 14.06 1.33
C ASN A 115 -13.30 14.85 0.26
N ALA A 116 -11.99 14.61 0.09
CA ALA A 116 -11.21 15.22 -0.98
C ALA A 116 -11.85 14.92 -2.34
N SER A 117 -12.08 15.97 -3.14
CA SER A 117 -12.81 15.99 -4.43
C SER A 117 -12.76 14.65 -5.15
N GLN A 118 -13.93 13.98 -5.22
CA GLN A 118 -14.10 12.80 -6.05
C GLN A 118 -14.04 13.24 -7.51
N ASP A 119 -12.90 13.05 -8.15
CA ASP A 119 -12.93 12.91 -9.60
C ASP A 119 -13.71 11.60 -9.87
N PRO A 120 -14.84 11.62 -10.60
CA PRO A 120 -15.60 10.41 -10.90
C PRO A 120 -14.80 9.34 -11.67
N ALA A 121 -13.61 9.69 -12.20
CA ALA A 121 -12.64 8.75 -12.76
C ALA A 121 -11.68 8.13 -11.72
N GLN A 122 -11.64 8.63 -10.48
CA GLN A 122 -10.81 8.08 -9.42
C GLN A 122 -11.39 6.75 -8.90
N SER A 123 -10.47 5.84 -8.62
CA SER A 123 -10.71 4.45 -8.27
C SER A 123 -11.74 4.31 -7.15
N THR A 124 -12.72 3.43 -7.34
CA THR A 124 -13.62 2.95 -6.26
C THR A 124 -12.89 2.09 -5.23
N GLN A 125 -11.65 1.70 -5.53
CA GLN A 125 -10.88 0.77 -4.73
C GLN A 125 -10.17 1.47 -3.55
N PRO A 126 -10.07 0.80 -2.38
CA PRO A 126 -9.34 1.34 -1.23
C PRO A 126 -7.88 1.67 -1.55
N GLN A 127 -7.37 2.80 -1.08
CA GLN A 127 -5.99 3.23 -1.34
C GLN A 127 -5.23 3.46 -0.04
N LEU A 128 -3.90 3.34 -0.08
CA LEU A 128 -3.06 3.65 1.06
C LEU A 128 -2.63 5.13 1.01
N ALA A 129 -2.82 5.84 2.13
CA ALA A 129 -2.36 7.18 2.34
C ALA A 129 -1.35 7.24 3.49
N CYS A 130 -0.35 8.12 3.37
CA CYS A 130 0.60 8.49 4.40
C CYS A 130 0.34 9.95 4.79
N ILE A 131 -0.09 10.17 6.04
CA ILE A 131 -0.14 11.50 6.64
C ILE A 131 1.27 11.87 7.07
N GLY A 132 1.81 12.94 6.50
CA GLY A 132 3.21 13.34 6.68
C GLY A 132 4.14 12.77 5.61
N ASN A 133 5.34 12.36 6.00
CA ASN A 133 6.35 11.83 5.08
C ASN A 133 7.11 10.65 5.72
N LEU A 134 7.72 9.81 4.90
CA LEU A 134 8.42 8.58 5.32
C LEU A 134 9.68 8.83 6.18
N ARG A 135 10.16 10.08 6.28
CA ARG A 135 11.39 10.45 7.01
C ARG A 135 11.13 10.95 8.43
N GLY A 136 9.90 11.36 8.73
CA GLY A 136 9.59 12.23 9.88
C GLY A 136 9.36 11.51 11.21
N GLY A 137 9.34 10.18 11.24
CA GLY A 137 9.03 9.38 12.44
C GLY A 137 7.63 9.61 13.05
N SER A 138 6.84 10.47 12.42
CA SER A 138 5.49 10.91 12.82
C SER A 138 4.48 10.61 11.72
N GLN A 139 4.86 9.77 10.76
CA GLN A 139 3.97 9.32 9.71
C GLN A 139 2.86 8.44 10.29
N GLN A 140 1.65 8.63 9.77
CA GLN A 140 0.52 7.76 10.05
C GLN A 140 -0.01 7.22 8.74
N TYR A 141 -0.20 5.91 8.67
CA TYR A 141 -0.78 5.25 7.51
C TYR A 141 -2.28 5.07 7.68
N VAL A 142 -3.02 5.26 6.60
CA VAL A 142 -4.48 5.14 6.58
C VAL A 142 -4.91 4.46 5.29
N ILE A 143 -5.75 3.43 5.38
CA ILE A 143 -6.46 2.92 4.21
C ILE A 143 -7.71 3.78 4.01
N VAL A 144 -7.86 4.36 2.83
CA VAL A 144 -8.97 5.26 2.49
C VAL A 144 -9.83 4.60 1.41
N ALA A 145 -11.08 4.33 1.74
CA ALA A 145 -12.11 3.90 0.81
C ALA A 145 -13.07 5.06 0.56
N LYS A 146 -12.76 5.88 -0.46
CA LYS A 146 -13.47 7.15 -0.71
C LYS A 146 -14.95 6.93 -1.04
N SER A 147 -15.27 5.88 -1.79
CA SER A 147 -16.64 5.55 -2.18
C SER A 147 -17.52 5.23 -0.98
N ASP A 148 -16.97 4.51 0.00
CA ASP A 148 -17.68 4.13 1.23
C ASP A 148 -17.54 5.17 2.35
N LYS A 149 -16.85 6.29 2.10
CA LYS A 149 -16.52 7.35 3.09
C LYS A 149 -15.85 6.81 4.34
N ILE A 150 -14.95 5.86 4.15
CA ILE A 150 -14.27 5.13 5.21
C ILE A 150 -12.78 5.44 5.18
N ALA A 151 -12.22 5.56 6.38
CA ALA A 151 -10.77 5.55 6.57
C ALA A 151 -10.42 4.69 7.79
N ILE A 152 -9.43 3.81 7.60
CA ILE A 152 -8.97 2.85 8.59
C ILE A 152 -7.55 3.24 8.99
N PRO A 153 -7.34 3.80 10.19
CA PRO A 153 -6.00 4.14 10.67
C PRO A 153 -5.20 2.86 10.92
N LEU A 154 -3.90 2.94 10.63
CA LEU A 154 -2.95 1.85 10.79
C LEU A 154 -1.81 2.30 11.71
N ASP A 155 -1.44 1.43 12.65
CA ASP A 155 -0.48 1.73 13.72
C ASP A 155 0.93 1.14 13.45
N GLU A 156 1.16 0.64 12.24
CA GLU A 156 2.37 -0.11 11.87
C GLU A 156 3.09 0.56 10.69
N GLY A 157 4.32 0.12 10.39
CA GLY A 157 5.11 0.62 9.26
C GLY A 157 4.49 0.36 7.89
N LEU A 158 5.12 0.88 6.84
CA LEU A 158 4.62 0.81 5.47
C LEU A 158 4.43 -0.64 5.00
N THR A 159 5.37 -1.53 5.31
CA THR A 159 5.30 -2.95 4.93
C THR A 159 4.03 -3.62 5.48
N CYS A 160 3.70 -3.37 6.76
CA CYS A 160 2.47 -3.86 7.38
C CYS A 160 1.23 -3.21 6.77
N SER A 161 1.32 -1.92 6.46
CA SER A 161 0.20 -1.19 5.88
C SER A 161 -0.16 -1.67 4.48
N VAL A 162 0.85 -1.99 3.66
CA VAL A 162 0.67 -2.59 2.33
C VAL A 162 0.07 -3.99 2.44
N ASP A 163 0.53 -4.80 3.40
CA ASP A 163 -0.02 -6.12 3.68
C ASP A 163 -1.51 -6.07 4.06
N LYS A 164 -1.90 -5.14 4.96
CA LYS A 164 -3.31 -4.94 5.32
C LYS A 164 -4.16 -4.50 4.14
N LEU A 165 -3.66 -3.60 3.30
CA LEU A 165 -4.37 -3.20 2.08
C LEU A 165 -4.54 -4.39 1.13
N PHE A 166 -3.48 -5.18 0.92
CA PHE A 166 -3.54 -6.40 0.11
C PHE A 166 -4.59 -7.39 0.66
N LYS A 167 -4.59 -7.64 1.96
CA LYS A 167 -5.58 -8.52 2.60
C LYS A 167 -7.00 -8.00 2.43
N LEU A 168 -7.23 -6.70 2.59
CA LEU A 168 -8.54 -6.08 2.37
C LEU A 168 -9.06 -6.36 0.95
N TYR A 169 -8.21 -6.26 -0.07
CA TYR A 169 -8.59 -6.57 -1.45
C TYR A 169 -8.99 -8.03 -1.68
N TRP A 170 -8.45 -8.97 -0.91
CA TRP A 170 -8.68 -10.41 -1.06
C TRP A 170 -9.74 -10.98 -0.11
N SER A 171 -10.01 -10.30 1.00
CA SER A 171 -11.03 -10.70 1.97
C SER A 171 -12.41 -10.12 1.65
N VAL A 172 -12.50 -9.14 0.74
CA VAL A 172 -13.74 -8.41 0.42
C VAL A 172 -14.11 -8.47 -1.08
N ASN A 173 -13.45 -9.34 -1.84
CA ASN A 173 -13.90 -9.77 -3.17
C ASN A 173 -14.53 -11.16 -3.07
#